data_AF-A0A957M9C1-F1
#
_entry.id   AF-A0A957M9C1-F1
#
_cell.length_a   1.000
_cell.length_b   1.000
_cell.length_c   1.000
_cell.angle_alpha   90.00
_cell.angle_beta   90.00
_cell.angle_gamma   90.00
#
_symmetry.space_group_name_H-M   'P 1'
#
loop_
_entity.id
_entity.type
_entity.pdbx_description
1 polymer ?
#
loop_
_entity_poly.entity_id
_entity_poly.type
_entity_poly.pdbx_seq_one_letter_code
_entity_poly.pdbx_strand_id
1 'polypeptide(L)'
;IPGLGYVFANQLCGVDVAFKAVRFGWPVYWAQILVPRDSDIQSLADLNGKKWAYPDAGSTSGYLAILPLFADNGIEPGETLEAGGHTGAVRAVYNGEADFGTTFFSPPLKPEGEAAWAPGDEPDIPADLIESCAPNEDGSRLFCGDWRVLDARANLREEAPDVVQKVRILALSPEIPNDTLSFSPDFPADLRAQIEEALVAFSQTEAWNESIGSQDFYGWTAIDTASDAEYDVVRKMIEASGMDIADLGQ
;
A
#
# COMPACT_ATOMS: atom_id res chain seq x y z
N ILE A 1 2.85 -12.01 -7.53
CA ILE A 1 3.14 -10.79 -8.34
C ILE A 1 2.20 -9.68 -7.90
N PRO A 2 2.58 -8.40 -7.97
CA PRO A 2 1.66 -7.31 -7.65
C PRO A 2 0.39 -7.36 -8.50
N GLY A 3 -0.72 -6.80 -8.00
CA GLY A 3 -2.01 -6.83 -8.68
C GLY A 3 -1.98 -6.29 -10.12
N LEU A 4 -1.21 -5.22 -10.37
CA LEU A 4 -1.00 -4.68 -11.73
C LEU A 4 -0.34 -5.72 -12.65
N GLY A 5 0.72 -6.37 -12.18
CA GLY A 5 1.40 -7.42 -12.94
C GLY A 5 0.51 -8.64 -13.19
N TYR A 6 -0.36 -8.98 -12.23
CA TYR A 6 -1.36 -10.03 -12.42
C TYR A 6 -2.36 -9.67 -13.51
N VAL A 7 -2.95 -8.48 -13.49
CA VAL A 7 -3.93 -8.06 -14.50
C VAL A 7 -3.33 -8.12 -15.91
N PHE A 8 -2.11 -7.64 -16.09
CA PHE A 8 -1.44 -7.74 -17.39
C PHE A 8 -1.15 -9.17 -17.81
N ALA A 9 -0.66 -10.01 -16.88
CA ALA A 9 -0.42 -11.43 -17.17
C ALA A 9 -1.71 -12.20 -17.49
N ASN A 10 -2.81 -11.87 -16.82
CA ASN A 10 -4.14 -12.41 -17.08
C ASN A 10 -4.64 -12.01 -18.48
N GLN A 11 -4.54 -10.73 -18.84
CA GLN A 11 -4.98 -10.21 -20.14
C GLN A 11 -4.14 -10.75 -21.31
N LEU A 12 -2.82 -10.85 -21.16
CA LEU A 12 -1.91 -11.27 -22.24
C LEU A 12 -1.85 -12.78 -22.40
N CYS A 13 -1.80 -13.50 -21.29
CA CYS A 13 -1.37 -14.89 -21.26
C CYS A 13 -2.38 -15.81 -20.59
N GLY A 14 -3.54 -15.31 -20.16
CA GLY A 14 -4.56 -16.12 -19.48
C GLY A 14 -4.13 -16.65 -18.11
N VAL A 15 -3.15 -16.00 -17.47
CA VAL A 15 -2.74 -16.34 -16.09
C VAL A 15 -3.92 -16.18 -15.15
N ASP A 16 -4.16 -17.17 -14.28
CA ASP A 16 -5.18 -17.10 -13.24
C ASP A 16 -4.55 -16.97 -11.84
N VAL A 17 -5.38 -16.60 -10.87
CA VAL A 17 -4.97 -16.40 -9.48
C VAL A 17 -5.48 -17.56 -8.61
N ALA A 18 -4.66 -18.00 -7.66
CA ALA A 18 -5.03 -18.97 -6.65
C ALA A 18 -5.14 -18.31 -5.27
N PHE A 19 -4.13 -17.52 -4.90
CA PHE A 19 -4.07 -16.87 -3.61
C PHE A 19 -3.64 -15.41 -3.71
N LYS A 20 -3.92 -14.67 -2.64
CA LYS A 20 -3.38 -13.34 -2.36
C LYS A 20 -2.68 -13.34 -1.00
N ALA A 21 -1.73 -12.44 -0.84
CA ALA A 21 -1.03 -12.25 0.42
C ALA A 21 -1.96 -11.65 1.48
N VAL A 22 -1.84 -12.16 2.70
CA VAL A 22 -2.38 -11.50 3.89
C VAL A 22 -1.21 -10.87 4.62
N ARG A 23 -1.23 -9.55 4.81
CA ARG A 23 -0.21 -8.81 5.57
C ARG A 23 -0.84 -8.20 6.80
N PHE A 24 -0.32 -8.53 7.98
CA PHE A 24 -0.83 -8.02 9.25
C PHE A 24 -2.33 -8.27 9.45
N GLY A 25 -2.82 -9.42 8.98
CA GLY A 25 -4.25 -9.76 9.01
C GLY A 25 -5.08 -9.21 7.85
N TRP A 26 -4.50 -8.44 6.92
CA TRP A 26 -5.22 -7.83 5.81
C TRP A 26 -4.90 -8.49 4.46
N PRO A 27 -5.89 -9.05 3.74
CA PRO A 27 -5.72 -9.53 2.36
C PRO A 27 -5.69 -8.38 1.33
N VAL A 28 -5.89 -7.15 1.80
CA VAL A 28 -5.93 -5.92 1.03
C VAL A 28 -5.00 -4.89 1.66
N TYR A 29 -4.74 -3.81 0.94
CA TYR A 29 -4.11 -2.60 1.43
C TYR A 29 -4.81 -1.39 0.79
N TRP A 30 -4.36 -0.18 1.11
CA TRP A 30 -4.95 1.04 0.57
C TRP A 30 -3.86 1.96 0.02
N ALA A 31 -4.26 2.91 -0.82
CA ALA A 31 -3.49 4.14 -1.01
C ALA A 31 -3.84 5.15 0.09
N GLN A 32 -2.89 5.99 0.45
CA GLN A 32 -3.10 7.15 1.32
C GLN A 32 -2.67 8.43 0.63
N ILE A 33 -3.34 9.52 1.02
CA ILE A 33 -2.92 10.89 0.76
C ILE A 33 -2.33 11.47 2.04
N LEU A 34 -1.10 11.95 1.95
CA LEU A 34 -0.32 12.57 3.02
C LEU A 34 -0.22 14.07 2.83
N VAL A 35 -0.38 14.83 3.91
CA VAL A 35 -0.24 16.29 3.94
C VAL A 35 0.59 16.73 5.16
N PRO A 36 1.22 17.92 5.14
CA PRO A 36 1.83 18.48 6.32
C PRO A 36 0.79 18.65 7.43
N ARG A 37 1.15 18.29 8.66
CA ARG A 37 0.23 18.26 9.80
C ARG A 37 -0.25 19.67 10.18
N ASP A 38 0.57 20.68 9.94
CA ASP A 38 0.29 22.10 10.17
C ASP A 38 -0.32 22.82 8.96
N SER A 39 -0.60 22.10 7.86
CA SER A 39 -1.21 22.71 6.67
C SER A 39 -2.70 23.02 6.84
N ASP A 40 -3.18 24.00 6.07
CA ASP A 40 -4.59 24.34 5.96
C ASP A 40 -5.40 23.32 5.11
N ILE A 41 -4.76 22.25 4.61
CA ILE A 41 -5.42 21.20 3.82
C ILE A 41 -6.17 20.28 4.78
N GLN A 42 -7.50 20.31 4.75
CA GLN A 42 -8.36 19.56 5.68
C GLN A 42 -9.31 18.59 4.98
N SER A 43 -9.45 18.71 3.67
CA SER A 43 -10.33 17.87 2.85
C SER A 43 -9.70 17.56 1.49
N LEU A 44 -10.26 16.57 0.79
CA LEU A 44 -9.87 16.25 -0.59
C LEU A 44 -10.00 17.45 -1.54
N ALA A 45 -10.99 18.32 -1.33
CA ALA A 45 -11.21 19.50 -2.17
C ALA A 45 -10.05 20.52 -2.07
N ASP A 46 -9.36 20.57 -0.93
CA ASP A 46 -8.25 21.49 -0.68
C ASP A 46 -6.97 21.10 -1.45
N LEU A 47 -6.96 19.93 -2.10
CA LEU A 47 -5.87 19.45 -2.95
C LEU A 47 -5.86 20.11 -4.34
N ASN A 48 -6.94 20.80 -4.73
CA ASN A 48 -7.04 21.46 -6.04
C ASN A 48 -5.94 22.51 -6.22
N GLY A 49 -5.21 22.41 -7.34
CA GLY A 49 -4.08 23.28 -7.68
C GLY A 49 -2.84 23.10 -6.79
N LYS A 50 -2.86 22.18 -5.83
CA LYS A 50 -1.72 21.89 -4.95
C LYS A 50 -0.69 21.01 -5.65
N LYS A 51 0.57 21.15 -5.25
CA LYS A 51 1.67 20.35 -5.78
C LYS A 51 1.63 18.93 -5.23
N TRP A 52 1.56 17.96 -6.14
CA TRP A 52 1.42 16.54 -5.85
C TRP A 52 2.76 15.79 -5.99
N ALA A 53 3.24 15.18 -4.91
CA ALA A 53 4.34 14.20 -4.98
C ALA A 53 3.81 12.76 -5.06
N TYR A 54 4.29 11.99 -6.03
CA TYR A 54 3.96 10.57 -6.18
C TYR A 54 5.22 9.73 -6.43
N PRO A 55 5.19 8.41 -6.21
CA PRO A 55 6.37 7.55 -6.35
C PRO A 55 6.91 7.50 -7.78
N ASP A 56 6.07 7.01 -8.70
CA ASP A 56 6.29 6.81 -10.13
C ASP A 56 4.92 6.54 -10.79
N ALA A 57 4.81 6.69 -12.10
CA ALA A 57 3.55 6.53 -12.83
C ALA A 57 3.03 5.07 -12.87
N GLY A 58 3.89 4.07 -12.61
CA GLY A 58 3.53 2.65 -12.51
C GLY A 58 3.05 2.24 -11.11
N SER A 59 3.15 3.13 -10.11
CA SER A 59 2.80 2.81 -8.73
C SER A 59 1.29 2.58 -8.58
N THR A 60 0.90 1.36 -8.17
CA THR A 60 -0.51 1.01 -7.96
C THR A 60 -1.15 1.92 -6.91
N SER A 61 -0.61 2.02 -5.70
CA SER A 61 -1.18 2.89 -4.65
C SER A 61 -0.74 4.35 -4.76
N GLY A 62 0.49 4.60 -5.23
CA GLY A 62 1.03 5.96 -5.27
C GLY A 62 0.49 6.80 -6.42
N TYR A 63 -0.01 6.18 -7.49
CA TYR A 63 -0.45 6.89 -8.70
C TYR A 63 -1.77 6.35 -9.24
N LEU A 64 -1.80 5.08 -9.64
CA LEU A 64 -2.94 4.51 -10.39
C LEU A 64 -4.25 4.47 -9.59
N ALA A 65 -4.20 4.17 -8.29
CA ALA A 65 -5.36 4.20 -7.40
C ALA A 65 -5.84 5.62 -7.07
N ILE A 66 -4.96 6.62 -7.23
CA ILE A 66 -5.23 8.02 -6.92
C ILE A 66 -5.99 8.70 -8.06
N LEU A 67 -5.70 8.35 -9.32
CA LEU A 67 -6.36 8.95 -10.48
C LEU A 67 -7.90 8.84 -10.46
N PRO A 68 -8.52 7.67 -10.25
CA PRO A 68 -9.97 7.59 -10.14
C PRO A 68 -10.48 8.29 -8.88
N LEU A 69 -9.73 8.25 -7.76
CA LEU A 69 -10.10 8.99 -6.55
C LEU A 69 -10.16 10.51 -6.81
N PHE A 70 -9.22 11.04 -7.59
CA PHE A 70 -9.22 12.44 -8.00
C PHE A 70 -10.36 12.76 -8.95
N ALA A 71 -10.56 11.93 -9.98
CA ALA A 71 -11.65 12.11 -10.93
C ALA A 71 -13.03 12.10 -10.26
N ASP A 72 -13.28 11.13 -9.38
CA ASP A 72 -14.55 10.96 -8.66
C ASP A 72 -14.84 12.13 -7.70
N ASN A 73 -13.80 12.83 -7.23
CA ASN A 73 -13.90 13.97 -6.31
C ASN A 73 -13.66 15.33 -6.99
N GLY A 74 -13.48 15.37 -8.31
CA GLY A 74 -13.21 16.61 -9.05
C GLY A 74 -11.93 17.33 -8.61
N ILE A 75 -10.87 16.56 -8.33
CA ILE A 75 -9.57 17.07 -7.87
C ILE A 75 -8.64 17.19 -9.08
N GLU A 76 -8.15 18.40 -9.31
CA GLU A 76 -7.14 18.71 -10.32
C GLU A 76 -5.88 19.22 -9.61
N PRO A 77 -4.84 18.37 -9.40
CA PRO A 77 -3.59 18.82 -8.83
C PRO A 77 -2.90 19.84 -9.75
N GLY A 78 -2.09 20.72 -9.16
CA GLY A 78 -1.32 21.73 -9.89
C GLY A 78 -0.04 21.15 -10.47
N GLU A 79 1.10 21.52 -9.88
CA GLU A 79 2.39 20.92 -10.24
C GLU A 79 2.50 19.47 -9.76
N THR A 80 3.28 18.66 -10.47
CA THR A 80 3.54 17.27 -10.07
C THR A 80 5.03 17.02 -9.86
N LEU A 81 5.35 16.13 -8.94
CA LEU A 81 6.71 15.69 -8.61
C LEU A 81 6.76 14.16 -8.54
N GLU A 82 7.42 13.55 -9.51
CA GLU A 82 7.78 12.13 -9.43
C GLU A 82 8.99 11.98 -8.50
N ALA A 83 8.78 11.30 -7.38
CA ALA A 83 9.70 11.31 -6.24
C ALA A 83 10.58 10.04 -6.15
N GLY A 84 10.46 9.12 -7.10
CA GLY A 84 11.31 7.92 -7.19
C GLY A 84 11.04 6.90 -6.07
N GLY A 85 9.77 6.69 -5.72
CA GLY A 85 9.35 5.71 -4.71
C GLY A 85 8.55 6.31 -3.55
N HIS A 86 7.92 5.43 -2.74
CA HIS A 86 7.07 5.86 -1.62
C HIS A 86 7.84 6.69 -0.59
N THR A 87 9.07 6.28 -0.22
CA THR A 87 9.92 7.05 0.70
C THR A 87 10.21 8.46 0.16
N GLY A 88 10.44 8.59 -1.14
CA GLY A 88 10.65 9.88 -1.80
C GLY A 88 9.41 10.76 -1.73
N ALA A 89 8.22 10.21 -1.96
CA ALA A 89 6.97 10.95 -1.87
C ALA A 89 6.69 11.44 -0.43
N VAL A 90 6.94 10.61 0.59
CA VAL A 90 6.86 11.04 2.00
C VAL A 90 7.87 12.16 2.27
N ARG A 91 9.13 11.99 1.82
CA ARG A 91 10.21 12.97 2.01
C ARG A 91 9.87 14.32 1.36
N ALA A 92 9.30 14.31 0.17
CA ALA A 92 8.90 15.54 -0.53
C ALA A 92 7.86 16.34 0.27
N VAL A 93 6.88 15.66 0.88
CA VAL A 93 5.91 16.33 1.77
C VAL A 93 6.58 16.81 3.05
N TYR A 94 7.39 15.97 3.68
CA TYR A 94 8.11 16.30 4.91
C TYR A 94 9.02 17.54 4.75
N ASN A 95 9.70 17.67 3.61
CA ASN A 95 10.59 18.78 3.28
C ASN A 95 9.86 20.04 2.77
N GLY A 96 8.55 19.96 2.53
CA GLY A 96 7.78 21.06 1.89
C GLY A 96 8.10 21.24 0.40
N GLU A 97 8.64 20.22 -0.26
CA GLU A 97 8.89 20.23 -1.72
C GLU A 97 7.60 20.00 -2.52
N ALA A 98 6.58 19.40 -1.88
CA ALA A 98 5.23 19.24 -2.38
C ALA A 98 4.22 19.54 -1.26
N ASP A 99 3.02 20.00 -1.65
CA ASP A 99 1.94 20.32 -0.72
C ASP A 99 1.28 19.05 -0.16
N PHE A 100 1.27 17.98 -0.93
CA PHE A 100 0.77 16.68 -0.52
C PHE A 100 1.45 15.57 -1.32
N GLY A 101 1.34 14.33 -0.84
CA GLY A 101 1.91 13.18 -1.52
C GLY A 101 1.10 11.91 -1.34
N THR A 102 1.30 10.93 -2.21
CA THR A 102 0.50 9.71 -2.24
C THR A 102 1.35 8.46 -2.13
N THR A 103 0.95 7.53 -1.26
CA THR A 103 1.71 6.32 -0.96
C THR A 103 0.79 5.14 -0.64
N PHE A 104 1.36 4.00 -0.24
CA PHE A 104 0.58 2.92 0.37
C PHE A 104 0.25 3.21 1.84
N PHE A 105 -0.85 2.61 2.29
CA PHE A 105 -1.26 2.48 3.68
C PHE A 105 -1.40 1.01 4.04
N SER A 106 -0.86 0.65 5.18
CA SER A 106 -1.19 -0.57 5.91
C SER A 106 -1.59 -0.15 7.32
N PRO A 107 -2.70 -0.68 7.87
CA PRO A 107 -3.15 -0.32 9.21
C PRO A 107 -2.05 -0.54 10.25
N PRO A 108 -1.92 0.34 11.26
CA PRO A 108 -0.93 0.14 12.32
C PRO A 108 -1.22 -1.14 13.12
N LEU A 109 -0.17 -1.80 13.63
CA LEU A 109 -0.40 -2.83 14.65
C LEU A 109 -0.64 -2.15 15.99
N LYS A 110 -1.76 -2.50 16.61
CA LYS A 110 -2.18 -1.98 17.90
C LYS A 110 -1.70 -2.88 19.05
N PRO A 111 -1.59 -2.34 20.28
CA PRO A 111 -1.16 -3.10 21.45
C PRO A 111 -2.09 -4.27 21.74
N GLU A 112 -1.55 -5.31 22.38
CA GLU A 112 -2.36 -6.46 22.79
C GLU A 112 -3.49 -6.02 23.74
N GLY A 113 -4.70 -6.49 23.47
CA GLY A 113 -5.90 -6.12 24.23
C GLY A 113 -6.68 -4.93 23.66
N GLU A 114 -6.13 -4.17 22.72
CA GLU A 114 -6.90 -3.21 21.93
C GLU A 114 -7.58 -3.89 20.73
N ALA A 115 -8.74 -3.38 20.32
CA ALA A 115 -9.35 -3.78 19.07
C ALA A 115 -8.44 -3.39 17.90
N ALA A 116 -8.19 -4.33 17.00
CA ALA A 116 -7.51 -4.06 15.73
C ALA A 116 -8.22 -2.95 14.96
N TRP A 117 -7.48 -2.20 14.14
CA TRP A 117 -8.05 -1.22 13.24
C TRP A 117 -9.14 -1.85 12.37
N ALA A 118 -10.21 -1.13 12.08
CA ALA A 118 -11.28 -1.56 11.19
C ALA A 118 -11.55 -0.52 10.10
N PRO A 119 -12.04 -0.92 8.92
CA PRO A 119 -12.46 0.03 7.89
C PRO A 119 -13.48 1.02 8.45
N GLY A 120 -13.17 2.32 8.33
CA GLY A 120 -13.96 3.42 8.89
C GLY A 120 -13.36 4.03 10.16
N ASP A 121 -12.38 3.39 10.78
CA ASP A 121 -11.56 4.02 11.83
C ASP A 121 -10.68 5.13 11.23
N GLU A 122 -10.30 6.10 12.07
CA GLU A 122 -9.32 7.12 11.71
C GLU A 122 -8.01 6.45 11.24
N PRO A 123 -7.48 6.82 10.06
CA PRO A 123 -6.31 6.13 9.50
C PRO A 123 -5.00 6.60 10.12
N ASP A 124 -4.96 7.80 10.71
CA ASP A 124 -3.75 8.35 11.31
C ASP A 124 -3.56 7.91 12.77
N ILE A 125 -2.35 8.05 13.28
CA ILE A 125 -2.01 7.76 14.67
C ILE A 125 -2.80 8.70 15.61
N PRO A 126 -3.38 8.19 16.72
CA PRO A 126 -4.10 9.00 17.71
C PRO A 126 -3.31 10.21 18.18
N ALA A 127 -3.97 11.36 18.32
CA ALA A 127 -3.32 12.64 18.57
C ALA A 127 -2.45 12.68 19.84
N ASP A 128 -2.85 11.92 20.86
CA ASP A 128 -2.14 11.77 22.13
C ASP A 128 -0.87 10.90 22.03
N LEU A 129 -0.74 10.10 20.97
CA LEU A 129 0.44 9.25 20.72
C LEU A 129 1.45 9.88 19.77
N ILE A 130 1.09 10.91 19.00
CA ILE A 130 1.95 11.51 17.96
C ILE A 130 3.31 11.94 18.50
N GLU A 131 3.34 12.64 19.64
CA GLU A 131 4.60 13.14 20.21
C GLU A 131 5.54 12.03 20.68
N SER A 132 5.00 10.83 20.92
CA SER A 132 5.78 9.65 21.32
C SER A 132 6.34 8.86 20.12
N CYS A 133 6.04 9.26 18.89
CA CYS A 133 6.48 8.54 17.71
C CYS A 133 8.01 8.59 17.56
N ALA A 134 8.66 7.42 17.55
CA ALA A 134 10.10 7.30 17.37
C ALA A 134 10.48 5.92 16.82
N PRO A 135 11.63 5.79 16.14
CA PRO A 135 12.20 4.49 15.85
C PRO A 135 12.48 3.70 17.13
N ASN A 136 12.40 2.38 17.06
CA ASN A 136 12.88 1.51 18.15
C ASN A 136 14.43 1.56 18.28
N GLU A 137 14.98 0.89 19.30
CA GLU A 137 16.40 0.98 19.67
C GLU A 137 17.38 0.67 18.52
N ASP A 138 17.05 -0.30 17.66
CA ASP A 138 17.87 -0.66 16.50
C ASP A 138 17.50 0.09 15.21
N GLY A 139 16.50 0.99 15.27
CA GLY A 139 16.02 1.77 14.13
C GLY A 139 15.28 0.96 13.07
N SER A 140 15.01 -0.33 13.28
CA SER A 140 14.37 -1.20 12.28
C SER A 140 12.87 -0.95 12.11
N ARG A 141 12.20 -0.35 13.10
CA ARG A 141 10.74 -0.15 13.14
C ARG A 141 10.40 1.23 13.71
N LEU A 142 9.25 1.76 13.31
CA LEU A 142 8.69 3.02 13.83
C LEU A 142 7.49 2.72 14.74
N PHE A 143 7.50 3.28 15.95
CA PHE A 143 6.45 3.10 16.94
C PHE A 143 5.92 4.45 17.43
N CYS A 144 4.66 4.51 17.86
CA CYS A 144 4.02 5.63 18.54
C CYS A 144 3.37 5.09 19.81
N GLY A 145 4.04 5.25 20.96
CA GLY A 145 3.76 4.44 22.13
C GLY A 145 3.97 2.96 21.78
N ASP A 146 2.96 2.14 22.02
CA ASP A 146 3.00 0.70 21.68
C ASP A 146 2.41 0.39 20.29
N TRP A 147 2.01 1.41 19.51
CA TRP A 147 1.47 1.24 18.17
C TRP A 147 2.61 1.18 17.14
N ARG A 148 2.64 0.16 16.29
CA ARG A 148 3.63 0.06 15.19
C ARG A 148 3.07 0.70 13.92
N VAL A 149 3.78 1.69 13.39
CA VAL A 149 3.46 2.32 12.12
C VAL A 149 3.88 1.39 10.98
N LEU A 150 2.96 1.13 10.05
CA LEU A 150 3.18 0.21 8.93
C LEU A 150 3.02 0.85 7.56
N ASP A 151 2.59 2.11 7.49
CA ASP A 151 2.50 2.85 6.23
C ASP A 151 3.87 3.40 5.77
N ALA A 152 3.88 4.04 4.59
CA ALA A 152 5.10 4.54 3.96
C ALA A 152 5.94 5.49 4.83
N ARG A 153 5.35 6.19 5.82
CA ARG A 153 6.10 7.05 6.77
C ARG A 153 7.14 6.25 7.54
N ALA A 154 6.86 4.99 7.87
CA ALA A 154 7.81 4.11 8.54
C ALA A 154 9.10 3.89 7.73
N ASN A 155 9.08 4.06 6.40
CA ASN A 155 10.28 3.90 5.58
C ASN A 155 11.26 5.08 5.71
N LEU A 156 10.79 6.26 6.14
CA LEU A 156 11.62 7.45 6.31
C LEU A 156 12.21 7.57 7.73
N ARG A 157 11.88 6.64 8.64
CA ARG A 157 12.16 6.72 10.09
C ARG A 157 13.62 6.97 10.47
N GLU A 158 14.59 6.49 9.68
CA GLU A 158 16.03 6.70 9.94
C GLU A 158 16.49 8.11 9.53
N GLU A 159 15.89 8.69 8.49
CA GLU A 159 16.23 10.02 7.99
C GLU A 159 15.42 11.13 8.68
N ALA A 160 14.15 10.85 8.98
CA ALA A 160 13.20 11.73 9.62
C ALA A 160 12.43 10.96 10.72
N PRO A 161 13.03 10.78 11.91
CA PRO A 161 12.38 10.06 13.01
C PRO A 161 11.10 10.74 13.52
N ASP A 162 10.94 12.04 13.23
CA ASP A 162 9.77 12.86 13.57
C ASP A 162 8.74 12.97 12.42
N VAL A 163 8.79 12.07 11.43
CA VAL A 163 7.92 12.13 10.24
C VAL A 163 6.43 12.09 10.56
N VAL A 164 6.00 11.33 11.58
CA VAL A 164 4.58 11.24 11.97
C VAL A 164 4.12 12.55 12.63
N GLN A 165 5.01 13.24 13.34
CA GLN A 165 4.74 14.53 13.95
C GLN A 165 4.52 15.61 12.88
N LYS A 166 5.21 15.52 11.73
CA LYS A 166 5.10 16.53 10.66
C LYS A 166 4.15 16.17 9.53
N VAL A 167 3.87 14.90 9.30
CA VAL A 167 3.08 14.43 8.15
C VAL A 167 1.93 13.54 8.62
N ARG A 168 0.72 13.89 8.19
CA ARG A 168 -0.53 13.20 8.57
C ARG A 168 -1.22 12.58 7.37
N ILE A 169 -2.04 11.57 7.62
CA ILE A 169 -2.92 11.00 6.61
C ILE A 169 -4.18 11.87 6.49
N LEU A 170 -4.51 12.29 5.27
CA LEU A 170 -5.72 13.04 4.95
C LEU A 170 -6.88 12.10 4.60
N ALA A 171 -6.63 11.11 3.76
CA ALA A 171 -7.64 10.21 3.23
C ALA A 171 -7.02 8.90 2.72
N LEU A 172 -7.85 7.87 2.60
CA LEU A 172 -7.52 6.59 2.00
C LEU A 172 -8.31 6.37 0.70
N SER A 173 -7.77 5.56 -0.21
CA SER A 173 -8.53 5.03 -1.35
C SER A 173 -9.51 3.93 -0.90
N PRO A 174 -10.31 3.36 -1.82
CA PRO A 174 -10.88 2.02 -1.64
C PRO A 174 -9.79 0.94 -1.49
N GLU A 175 -10.22 -0.26 -1.08
CA GLU A 175 -9.36 -1.43 -0.92
C GLU A 175 -8.68 -1.85 -2.22
N ILE A 176 -7.41 -2.24 -2.11
CA ILE A 176 -6.58 -2.76 -3.20
C ILE A 176 -6.15 -4.19 -2.81
N PRO A 177 -6.45 -5.21 -3.62
CA PRO A 177 -5.98 -6.56 -3.35
C PRO A 177 -4.46 -6.63 -3.29
N ASN A 178 -3.95 -7.41 -2.35
CA ASN A 178 -2.51 -7.65 -2.22
C ASN A 178 -1.94 -8.51 -3.38
N ASP A 179 -0.62 -8.67 -3.33
CA ASP A 179 0.16 -9.53 -4.22
C ASP A 179 -0.41 -10.93 -4.35
N THR A 180 -0.30 -11.47 -5.56
CA THR A 180 -0.92 -12.74 -5.96
C THR A 180 0.08 -13.90 -5.95
N LEU A 181 -0.44 -15.10 -5.77
CA LEU A 181 0.14 -16.35 -6.26
C LEU A 181 -0.73 -16.83 -7.42
N SER A 182 -0.11 -17.01 -8.58
CA SER A 182 -0.82 -17.14 -9.85
C SER A 182 -0.16 -18.22 -10.71
N PHE A 183 -0.96 -18.87 -11.54
CA PHE A 183 -0.52 -19.98 -12.39
C PHE A 183 -0.78 -19.65 -13.87
N SER A 184 0.13 -20.09 -14.75
CA SER A 184 -0.11 -20.07 -16.18
C SER A 184 -1.28 -21.00 -16.54
N PRO A 185 -2.04 -20.74 -17.61
CA PRO A 185 -3.17 -21.59 -18.01
C PRO A 185 -2.73 -23.02 -18.35
N ASP A 186 -1.49 -23.21 -18.81
CA ASP A 186 -0.93 -24.52 -19.15
C ASP A 186 -0.31 -25.25 -17.94
N PHE A 187 -0.42 -24.70 -16.73
CA PHE A 187 0.17 -25.33 -15.55
C PHE A 187 -0.60 -26.63 -15.20
N PRO A 188 0.08 -27.78 -14.99
CA PRO A 188 -0.61 -29.06 -14.77
C PRO A 188 -1.52 -29.01 -13.55
N ALA A 189 -2.81 -29.32 -13.73
CA ALA A 189 -3.83 -29.20 -12.70
C ALA A 189 -3.52 -30.04 -11.44
N ASP A 190 -3.03 -31.27 -11.60
CA ASP A 190 -2.67 -32.13 -10.47
C ASP A 190 -1.49 -31.59 -9.66
N LEU A 191 -0.54 -30.92 -10.33
CA LEU A 191 0.60 -30.30 -9.67
C LEU A 191 0.19 -28.98 -8.99
N ARG A 192 -0.71 -28.21 -9.62
CA ARG A 192 -1.30 -27.01 -9.02
C ARG A 192 -1.98 -27.35 -7.70
N ALA A 193 -2.86 -28.34 -7.69
CA ALA A 193 -3.57 -28.76 -6.48
C ALA A 193 -2.60 -29.16 -5.36
N GLN A 194 -1.54 -29.91 -5.69
CA GLN A 194 -0.49 -30.28 -4.72
C GLN A 194 0.25 -29.05 -4.17
N ILE A 195 0.58 -28.07 -5.00
CA ILE A 195 1.25 -26.83 -4.58
C ILE A 195 0.32 -26.00 -3.70
N GLU A 196 -0.95 -25.85 -4.08
CA GLU A 196 -1.92 -25.09 -3.32
C GLU A 196 -2.14 -25.69 -1.93
N GLU A 197 -2.33 -27.02 -1.84
CA GLU A 197 -2.46 -27.72 -0.57
C GLU A 197 -1.20 -27.56 0.30
N ALA A 198 -0.01 -27.73 -0.30
CA ALA A 198 1.26 -27.59 0.42
C ALA A 198 1.49 -26.17 0.93
N LEU A 199 1.13 -25.14 0.15
CA LEU A 199 1.27 -23.73 0.55
C LEU A 199 0.33 -23.39 1.70
N VAL A 200 -0.92 -23.84 1.65
CA VAL A 200 -1.87 -23.64 2.75
C VAL A 200 -1.34 -24.31 4.02
N ALA A 201 -0.91 -25.57 3.95
CA ALA A 201 -0.34 -26.27 5.09
C ALA A 201 0.92 -25.59 5.62
N PHE A 202 1.83 -25.15 4.74
CA PHE A 202 3.07 -24.48 5.13
C PHE A 202 2.81 -23.13 5.79
N SER A 203 1.82 -22.36 5.32
CA SER A 203 1.44 -21.06 5.90
C SER A 203 0.96 -21.12 7.35
N GLN A 204 0.61 -22.32 7.84
CA GLN A 204 0.18 -22.56 9.21
C GLN A 204 1.33 -22.98 10.15
N THR A 205 2.56 -23.08 9.64
CA THR A 205 3.74 -23.52 10.40
C THR A 205 4.58 -22.34 10.89
N GLU A 206 5.32 -22.52 11.97
CA GLU A 206 6.27 -21.49 12.45
C GLU A 206 7.36 -21.17 11.42
N ALA A 207 7.77 -22.16 10.62
CA ALA A 207 8.75 -22.02 9.56
C ALA A 207 8.32 -21.04 8.45
N TRP A 208 7.02 -20.74 8.34
CA TRP A 208 6.52 -19.70 7.45
C TRP A 208 7.17 -18.33 7.75
N ASN A 209 7.36 -18.02 9.03
CA ASN A 209 7.95 -16.76 9.50
C ASN A 209 9.44 -16.61 9.15
N GLU A 210 10.10 -17.70 8.77
CA GLU A 210 11.49 -17.70 8.30
C GLU A 210 11.59 -17.65 6.77
N SER A 211 10.45 -17.53 6.06
CA SER A 211 10.35 -17.58 4.60
C SER A 211 9.72 -16.29 4.03
N ILE A 212 8.76 -16.41 3.10
CA ILE A 212 7.95 -15.29 2.59
C ILE A 212 7.15 -14.58 3.70
N GLY A 213 6.89 -15.27 4.81
CA GLY A 213 6.26 -14.68 5.99
C GLY A 213 7.17 -13.81 6.85
N SER A 214 8.49 -13.84 6.61
CA SER A 214 9.43 -13.01 7.36
C SER A 214 9.12 -11.53 7.19
N GLN A 215 9.03 -10.84 8.32
CA GLN A 215 8.77 -9.40 8.42
C GLN A 215 9.92 -8.52 7.94
N ASP A 216 11.07 -9.14 7.64
CA ASP A 216 12.25 -8.50 7.07
C ASP A 216 12.40 -8.82 5.56
N PHE A 217 11.41 -9.54 5.00
CA PHE A 217 11.32 -9.86 3.58
C PHE A 217 9.96 -9.42 3.02
N TYR A 218 9.06 -10.34 2.67
CA TYR A 218 7.74 -10.01 2.12
C TYR A 218 6.68 -9.73 3.21
N GLY A 219 6.86 -10.24 4.42
CA GLY A 219 5.97 -9.98 5.56
C GLY A 219 4.56 -10.55 5.40
N TRP A 220 4.38 -11.59 4.59
CA TRP A 220 3.07 -12.22 4.41
C TRP A 220 2.71 -12.98 5.68
N THR A 221 1.82 -12.46 6.51
CA THR A 221 1.39 -13.17 7.73
C THR A 221 0.56 -14.42 7.43
N ALA A 222 -0.09 -14.48 6.27
CA ALA A 222 -0.79 -15.66 5.76
C ALA A 222 -1.02 -15.53 4.24
N ILE A 223 -1.74 -16.48 3.67
CA ILE A 223 -2.33 -16.40 2.33
C ILE A 223 -3.84 -16.60 2.44
N ASP A 224 -4.58 -15.97 1.52
CA ASP A 224 -6.02 -16.13 1.39
C ASP A 224 -6.34 -16.50 -0.06
N THR A 225 -7.44 -17.23 -0.28
CA THR A 225 -7.91 -17.52 -1.64
C THR A 225 -8.24 -16.22 -2.36
N ALA A 226 -7.99 -16.18 -3.66
CA ALA A 226 -8.29 -15.02 -4.48
C ALA A 226 -9.00 -15.41 -5.75
N SER A 227 -9.84 -14.49 -6.24
CA SER A 227 -10.56 -14.61 -7.50
C SER A 227 -10.19 -13.47 -8.44
N ASP A 228 -10.32 -13.72 -9.74
CA ASP A 228 -10.00 -12.74 -10.79
C ASP A 228 -10.79 -11.42 -10.65
N ALA A 229 -12.04 -11.52 -10.22
CA ALA A 229 -12.95 -10.39 -10.05
C ALA A 229 -12.49 -9.39 -8.97
N GLU A 230 -11.70 -9.84 -7.98
CA GLU A 230 -11.16 -8.93 -6.96
C GLU A 230 -10.18 -7.92 -7.56
N TYR A 231 -9.55 -8.25 -8.69
CA TYR A 231 -8.60 -7.40 -9.39
C TYR A 231 -9.27 -6.47 -10.42
N ASP A 232 -10.60 -6.44 -10.51
CA ASP A 232 -11.34 -5.50 -11.36
C ASP A 232 -11.11 -4.05 -10.96
N VAL A 233 -10.84 -3.78 -9.67
CA VAL A 233 -10.45 -2.45 -9.20
C VAL A 233 -9.14 -2.00 -9.87
N VAL A 234 -8.19 -2.91 -10.06
CA VAL A 234 -6.91 -2.62 -10.71
C VAL A 234 -7.11 -2.40 -12.21
N ARG A 235 -8.01 -3.15 -12.86
CA ARG A 235 -8.38 -2.91 -14.27
C ARG A 235 -8.93 -1.51 -14.47
N LYS A 236 -9.83 -1.05 -13.60
CA LYS A 236 -10.35 0.32 -13.63
C LYS A 236 -9.26 1.38 -13.45
N MET A 237 -8.28 1.12 -12.59
CA MET A 237 -7.14 2.02 -12.41
C MET A 237 -6.28 2.15 -13.69
N ILE A 238 -6.05 1.04 -14.40
CA ILE A 238 -5.33 1.02 -15.69
C ILE A 238 -6.14 1.79 -16.75
N GLU A 239 -7.44 1.56 -16.83
CA GLU A 239 -8.32 2.29 -17.76
C GLU A 239 -8.30 3.80 -17.47
N ALA A 240 -8.33 4.19 -16.20
CA ALA A 240 -8.30 5.60 -15.79
C ALA A 240 -6.95 6.29 -16.05
N SER A 241 -5.84 5.54 -16.01
CA SER A 241 -4.52 6.10 -16.31
C SER A 241 -4.26 6.24 -17.81
N GLY A 242 -5.07 5.59 -18.65
CA GLY A 242 -4.82 5.50 -20.09
C GLY A 242 -3.58 4.68 -20.45
N MET A 243 -3.04 3.92 -19.47
CA MET A 243 -1.87 3.06 -19.67
C MET A 243 -2.24 1.90 -20.58
N ASP A 244 -1.51 1.76 -21.69
CA ASP A 244 -1.60 0.58 -22.54
C ASP A 244 -0.52 -0.43 -22.12
N ILE A 245 -0.81 -1.70 -22.34
CA ILE A 245 0.15 -2.78 -22.19
C ILE A 245 1.37 -2.62 -23.10
N ALA A 246 1.21 -1.87 -24.20
CA ALA A 246 2.29 -1.49 -25.11
C ALA A 246 3.28 -0.48 -24.51
N ASP A 247 2.89 0.23 -23.44
CA ASP A 247 3.72 1.21 -22.75
C ASP A 247 4.63 0.55 -21.70
N LEU A 248 4.38 -0.72 -21.37
CA LEU A 248 5.20 -1.49 -20.42
C LEU A 248 6.48 -1.99 -21.08
N GLY A 249 7.59 -1.29 -20.84
CA GLY A 249 8.93 -1.68 -21.29
C GLY A 249 9.59 -0.75 -22.31
N GLN A 250 8.99 0.40 -22.58
CA GLN A 250 9.66 1.57 -23.17
C GLN A 250 10.33 2.41 -22.08
#